data_AF-A0A3D2FX81-F1
#
_entry.id   AF-A0A3D2FX81-F1
#
_cell.length_a   1.000
_cell.length_b   1.000
_cell.length_c   1.000
_cell.angle_alpha   90.00
_cell.angle_beta   90.00
_cell.angle_gamma   90.00
#
_symmetry.space_group_name_H-M   'P 1'
#
loop_
_entity.id
_entity.type
_entity.pdbx_description
1 polymer ?
#
loop_
_entity_poly.entity_id
_entity_poly.type
_entity_poly.pdbx_seq_one_letter_code
_entity_poly.pdbx_strand_id
1 'polypeptide(L)'
;RSRSFFLELLMEHYADELLLACGVSRTNLLYSGGGHCYILLPNTESVKAALSAWNQRFNAWLSGEFGVSLFLAHGWTECSGNDLTNTPAEDAPYKAMFRRVSAAVSRHKMHRYSAGDLRRLNRPTPASGRECKVCGRTDDLIDGRCPWCRLFAALSEKIQTKDVYFVGTGEDAEHDFALPTPDGYAYILLTDEKTARLRLDSGAAVRRIYSKNRAFTGLRYSTRLYVGDYAFSNRMDELAQNASGVRRLGVCRMDVDDLGRSFVSGYERPGRATAAETQHYVTISRTAAFSRQMSLFFKCYIN
;
A
#
# COMPACT_ATOMS: atom_id res chain seq x y z
N ARG A 1 11.27 10.77 3.58
CA ARG A 1 9.93 10.64 4.20
C ARG A 1 8.82 10.56 3.15
N SER A 2 8.67 11.57 2.28
CA SER A 2 7.58 11.61 1.29
C SER A 2 7.47 10.39 0.38
N ARG A 3 8.60 9.80 -0.04
CA ARG A 3 8.60 8.54 -0.82
C ARG A 3 7.98 7.37 -0.06
N SER A 4 8.26 7.23 1.23
CA SER A 4 7.70 6.15 2.07
C SER A 4 6.20 6.32 2.24
N PHE A 5 5.78 7.55 2.58
CA PHE A 5 4.37 7.89 2.69
C PHE A 5 3.62 7.66 1.38
N PHE A 6 4.21 8.08 0.26
CA PHE A 6 3.63 7.89 -1.06
C PHE A 6 3.40 6.41 -1.38
N LEU A 7 4.38 5.54 -1.11
CA LEU A 7 4.21 4.10 -1.34
C LEU A 7 3.11 3.49 -0.47
N GLU A 8 2.98 3.94 0.78
CA GLU A 8 1.91 3.49 1.66
C GLU A 8 0.54 3.96 1.16
N LEU A 9 0.39 5.24 0.84
CA LEU A 9 -0.84 5.78 0.27
C LEU A 9 -1.19 5.12 -1.07
N LEU A 10 -0.19 4.82 -1.89
CA LEU A 10 -0.35 4.16 -3.17
C LEU A 10 -0.92 2.74 -3.01
N MET A 11 -0.49 2.01 -1.98
CA MET A 11 -1.04 0.69 -1.63
C MET A 11 -2.49 0.79 -1.11
N GLU A 12 -2.79 1.78 -0.26
CA GLU A 12 -4.15 2.03 0.22
C GLU A 12 -5.09 2.40 -0.93
N HIS A 13 -4.63 3.25 -1.84
CA HIS A 13 -5.35 3.62 -3.05
C HIS A 13 -5.60 2.42 -3.95
N TYR A 14 -4.58 1.59 -4.21
CA TYR A 14 -4.73 0.37 -5.01
C TYR A 14 -5.78 -0.57 -4.44
N ALA A 15 -5.74 -0.81 -3.12
CA ALA A 15 -6.68 -1.68 -2.43
C ALA A 15 -8.11 -1.12 -2.49
N ASP A 16 -8.29 0.17 -2.23
CA ASP A 16 -9.63 0.78 -2.25
C ASP A 16 -10.24 0.84 -3.65
N GLU A 17 -9.43 1.11 -4.68
CA GLU A 17 -9.90 1.03 -6.08
C GLU A 17 -10.33 -0.38 -6.45
N LEU A 18 -9.57 -1.39 -6.03
CA LEU A 18 -9.91 -2.78 -6.28
C LEU A 18 -11.20 -3.19 -5.56
N LEU A 19 -11.35 -2.82 -4.29
CA LEU A 19 -12.56 -3.13 -3.51
C LEU A 19 -13.80 -2.49 -4.13
N LEU A 20 -13.70 -1.22 -4.55
CA LEU A 20 -14.77 -0.52 -5.25
C LEU A 20 -15.12 -1.22 -6.58
N ALA A 21 -14.12 -1.59 -7.38
CA ALA A 21 -14.34 -2.30 -8.64
C ALA A 21 -15.00 -3.67 -8.44
N CYS A 22 -14.75 -4.32 -7.31
CA CYS A 22 -15.38 -5.59 -6.92
C CYS A 22 -16.72 -5.41 -6.18
N GLY A 23 -17.18 -4.19 -5.93
CA GLY A 23 -18.44 -3.91 -5.23
C GLY A 23 -18.44 -4.31 -3.75
N VAL A 24 -17.28 -4.35 -3.10
CA VAL A 24 -17.13 -4.74 -1.69
C VAL A 24 -16.47 -3.63 -0.86
N SER A 25 -16.57 -3.74 0.46
CA SER A 25 -16.04 -2.73 1.38
C SER A 25 -14.65 -3.09 1.93
N ARG A 26 -14.01 -2.16 2.64
CA ARG A 26 -12.72 -2.39 3.33
C ARG A 26 -12.75 -3.51 4.37
N THR A 27 -13.90 -4.03 4.76
CA THR A 27 -14.01 -5.27 5.59
C THR A 27 -13.33 -6.47 4.95
N ASN A 28 -13.19 -6.47 3.62
CA ASN A 28 -12.57 -7.55 2.85
C ASN A 28 -11.03 -7.45 2.81
N LEU A 29 -10.44 -6.34 3.26
CA LEU A 29 -9.00 -6.16 3.40
C LEU A 29 -8.53 -6.76 4.73
N LEU A 30 -7.93 -7.95 4.68
CA LEU A 30 -7.47 -8.67 5.87
C LEU A 30 -6.20 -8.06 6.46
N TYR A 31 -5.32 -7.53 5.60
CA TYR A 31 -4.05 -6.95 5.97
C TYR A 31 -3.56 -5.99 4.88
N SER A 32 -2.94 -4.89 5.30
CA SER A 32 -2.20 -3.94 4.45
C SER A 32 -0.99 -3.41 5.22
N GLY A 33 0.22 -3.76 4.78
CA GLY A 33 1.46 -3.34 5.43
C GLY A 33 2.72 -3.78 4.69
N GLY A 34 3.78 -2.97 4.77
CA GLY A 34 5.09 -3.29 4.21
C GLY A 34 5.11 -3.54 2.69
N GLY A 35 4.17 -2.96 1.93
CA GLY A 35 4.04 -3.21 0.49
C GLY A 35 3.30 -4.50 0.13
N HIS A 36 2.65 -5.16 1.10
CA HIS A 36 1.84 -6.35 0.92
C HIS A 36 0.41 -6.12 1.41
N CYS A 37 -0.56 -6.76 0.76
CA CYS A 37 -1.92 -6.83 1.26
C CYS A 37 -2.54 -8.21 0.97
N TYR A 38 -3.51 -8.60 1.79
CA TYR A 38 -4.35 -9.77 1.57
C TYR A 38 -5.81 -9.33 1.57
N ILE A 39 -6.55 -9.72 0.53
CA ILE A 39 -7.94 -9.33 0.31
C ILE A 39 -8.76 -10.59 0.05
N LEU A 40 -9.88 -10.75 0.75
CA LEU A 40 -10.83 -11.83 0.54
C LEU A 40 -11.97 -11.33 -0.35
N LEU A 41 -12.13 -11.88 -1.55
CA LEU A 41 -13.11 -11.40 -2.53
C LEU A 41 -14.05 -12.54 -2.99
N PRO A 42 -15.27 -12.21 -3.47
CA PRO A 42 -16.17 -13.20 -4.06
C PRO A 42 -15.54 -13.90 -5.27
N ASN A 43 -15.62 -15.23 -5.32
CA ASN A 43 -15.09 -16.02 -6.44
C ASN A 43 -16.05 -16.01 -7.65
N THR A 44 -16.08 -14.89 -8.37
CA THR A 44 -16.89 -14.73 -9.60
C THR A 44 -16.00 -14.32 -10.77
N GLU A 45 -16.42 -14.64 -11.99
CA GLU A 45 -15.67 -14.27 -13.19
C GLU A 45 -15.56 -12.74 -13.37
N SER A 46 -16.56 -11.98 -12.93
CA SER A 46 -16.49 -10.51 -12.96
C SER A 46 -15.41 -9.96 -12.02
N VAL A 47 -15.29 -10.51 -10.81
CA VAL A 47 -14.22 -10.14 -9.86
C VAL A 47 -12.85 -10.54 -10.40
N LYS A 48 -12.69 -11.73 -10.97
CA LYS A 48 -11.43 -12.16 -11.61
C LYS A 48 -11.03 -11.23 -12.76
N ALA A 49 -11.98 -10.83 -13.60
CA ALA A 49 -11.75 -9.87 -14.67
C ALA A 49 -11.33 -8.49 -14.13
N ALA A 50 -11.99 -7.99 -13.07
CA ALA A 50 -11.65 -6.74 -12.43
C ALA A 50 -10.23 -6.75 -11.83
N LEU A 51 -9.84 -7.85 -11.17
CA LEU A 51 -8.49 -8.05 -10.62
C LEU A 51 -7.40 -7.94 -11.70
N SER A 52 -7.59 -8.63 -12.83
CA SER A 52 -6.66 -8.60 -13.96
C SER A 52 -6.60 -7.23 -14.61
N ALA A 53 -7.76 -6.65 -14.94
CA ALA A 53 -7.83 -5.35 -15.61
C ALA A 53 -7.23 -4.23 -14.76
N TRP A 54 -7.55 -4.20 -13.46
CA TRP A 54 -7.03 -3.18 -12.56
C TRP A 54 -5.52 -3.29 -12.39
N ASN A 55 -4.98 -4.49 -12.18
CA ASN A 55 -3.54 -4.67 -12.03
C ASN A 55 -2.77 -4.31 -13.30
N GLN A 56 -3.29 -4.69 -14.48
CA GLN A 56 -2.70 -4.32 -15.76
C GLN A 56 -2.65 -2.79 -15.92
N ARG A 57 -3.77 -2.11 -15.67
CA ARG A 57 -3.83 -0.64 -15.74
C ARG A 57 -2.86 0.02 -14.77
N PHE A 58 -2.84 -0.46 -13.51
CA PHE A 58 -1.99 0.10 -12.48
C PHE A 58 -0.50 -0.10 -12.76
N ASN A 59 -0.10 -1.29 -13.23
CA ASN A 59 1.28 -1.56 -13.63
C ASN A 59 1.68 -0.80 -14.91
N ALA A 60 0.75 -0.56 -15.84
CA ALA A 60 1.01 0.32 -16.98
C ALA A 60 1.33 1.74 -16.51
N TRP A 61 0.54 2.28 -15.59
CA TRP A 61 0.80 3.58 -14.97
C TRP A 61 2.13 3.60 -14.19
N LEU A 62 2.41 2.61 -13.33
CA LEU A 62 3.69 2.48 -12.63
C LEU A 62 4.87 2.49 -13.60
N SER A 63 4.75 1.76 -14.72
CA SER A 63 5.81 1.70 -15.72
C SER A 63 6.02 3.02 -16.44
N GLY A 64 4.95 3.80 -16.65
CA GLY A 64 5.03 5.15 -17.24
C GLY A 64 5.72 6.13 -16.30
N GLU A 65 5.37 6.11 -15.01
CA GLU A 65 5.87 7.08 -14.03
C GLU A 65 7.24 6.71 -13.44
N PHE A 66 7.52 5.41 -13.27
CA PHE A 66 8.68 4.92 -12.52
C PHE A 66 9.52 3.91 -13.29
N GLY A 67 9.25 3.71 -14.58
CA GLY A 67 9.96 2.73 -15.41
C GLY A 67 9.87 1.33 -14.80
N VAL A 68 11.02 0.72 -14.54
CA VAL A 68 11.09 -0.63 -13.95
C VAL A 68 11.31 -0.63 -12.42
N SER A 69 11.39 0.55 -11.80
CA SER A 69 11.71 0.68 -10.37
C SER A 69 10.57 0.25 -9.45
N LEU A 70 9.31 0.36 -9.91
CA LEU A 70 8.13 -0.06 -9.16
C LEU A 70 7.29 -1.02 -9.98
N PHE A 71 6.81 -2.07 -9.32
CA PHE A 71 5.93 -3.08 -9.91
C PHE A 71 5.05 -3.68 -8.82
N LEU A 72 3.76 -3.85 -9.11
CA LEU A 72 2.82 -4.46 -8.20
C LEU A 72 2.43 -5.86 -8.69
N ALA A 73 3.03 -6.88 -8.10
CA ALA A 73 2.66 -8.26 -8.34
C ALA A 73 1.42 -8.64 -7.54
N HIS A 74 0.38 -9.14 -8.21
CA HIS A 74 -0.74 -9.83 -7.57
C HIS A 74 -0.70 -11.35 -7.78
N GLY A 75 -1.58 -12.05 -7.09
CA GLY A 75 -1.88 -13.47 -7.26
C GLY A 75 -3.08 -13.81 -6.39
N TRP A 76 -3.87 -14.79 -6.80
CA TRP A 76 -5.04 -15.26 -6.05
C TRP A 76 -5.14 -16.78 -6.14
N THR A 77 -5.93 -17.35 -5.23
CA THR A 77 -6.35 -18.75 -5.23
C THR A 77 -7.81 -18.79 -4.88
N GLU A 78 -8.54 -19.74 -5.45
CA GLU A 78 -9.87 -20.07 -4.97
C GLU A 78 -9.76 -20.71 -3.58
N CYS A 79 -10.76 -20.46 -2.75
CA CYS A 79 -10.90 -21.04 -1.43
C CYS A 79 -12.37 -21.19 -1.07
N SER A 80 -12.65 -22.14 -0.19
CA SER A 80 -13.95 -22.42 0.40
C SER A 80 -13.99 -21.98 1.87
N GLY A 81 -15.18 -21.97 2.48
CA GLY A 81 -15.29 -21.77 3.93
C GLY A 81 -14.43 -22.75 4.74
N ASN A 82 -14.35 -24.00 4.25
CA ASN A 82 -13.53 -25.06 4.84
C ASN A 82 -12.03 -24.74 4.82
N ASP A 83 -11.50 -24.12 3.75
CA ASP A 83 -10.12 -23.64 3.75
C ASP A 83 -9.89 -22.59 4.84
N LEU A 84 -10.86 -21.66 5.02
CA LEU A 84 -10.76 -20.54 5.97
C LEU A 84 -10.89 -20.97 7.44
N THR A 85 -11.66 -22.04 7.69
CA THR A 85 -11.82 -22.67 9.00
C THR A 85 -10.85 -23.83 9.24
N ASN A 86 -9.93 -24.07 8.30
CA ASN A 86 -8.95 -25.14 8.34
C ASN A 86 -9.59 -26.54 8.56
N THR A 87 -10.59 -26.86 7.74
CA THR A 87 -11.45 -28.05 7.87
C THR A 87 -11.40 -28.89 6.58
N PRO A 88 -11.18 -30.21 6.65
CA PRO A 88 -10.72 -30.95 7.83
C PRO A 88 -9.29 -30.54 8.23
N ALA A 89 -8.97 -30.68 9.52
CA ALA A 89 -7.69 -30.22 10.06
C ALA A 89 -6.50 -31.07 9.59
N GLU A 90 -6.74 -32.34 9.32
CA GLU A 90 -5.75 -33.32 8.84
C GLU A 90 -5.07 -32.87 7.55
N ASP A 91 -5.82 -32.21 6.65
CA ASP A 91 -5.32 -31.76 5.35
C ASP A 91 -4.64 -30.38 5.41
N ALA A 92 -4.73 -29.69 6.55
CA ALA A 92 -4.26 -28.32 6.76
C ALA A 92 -4.57 -27.35 5.57
N PRO A 93 -5.83 -27.28 5.10
CA PRO A 93 -6.17 -26.57 3.87
C PRO A 93 -5.89 -25.07 3.95
N TYR A 94 -5.93 -24.48 5.15
CA TYR A 94 -5.60 -23.07 5.38
C TYR A 94 -4.15 -22.75 4.96
N LYS A 95 -3.20 -23.55 5.43
CA LYS A 95 -1.77 -23.42 5.08
C LYS A 95 -1.55 -23.68 3.59
N ALA A 96 -2.25 -24.67 3.03
CA ALA A 96 -2.17 -24.99 1.62
C ALA A 96 -2.64 -23.82 0.74
N MET A 97 -3.73 -23.15 1.12
CA MET A 97 -4.26 -21.96 0.46
C MET A 97 -3.23 -20.82 0.43
N PHE A 98 -2.64 -20.47 1.58
CA PHE A 98 -1.61 -19.42 1.63
C PHE A 98 -0.36 -19.77 0.80
N ARG A 99 0.01 -21.06 0.74
CA ARG A 99 1.10 -21.52 -0.13
C ARG A 99 0.77 -21.34 -1.61
N ARG A 100 -0.47 -21.67 -2.04
CA ARG A 100 -0.92 -21.49 -3.44
C ARG A 100 -0.89 -20.03 -3.86
N VAL A 101 -1.43 -19.12 -3.05
CA VAL A 101 -1.41 -17.68 -3.38
C VAL A 101 0.01 -17.12 -3.40
N SER A 102 0.87 -17.51 -2.47
CA SER A 102 2.28 -17.09 -2.45
C SER A 102 3.03 -17.55 -3.70
N ALA A 103 2.79 -18.79 -4.16
CA ALA A 103 3.34 -19.30 -5.41
C ALA A 103 2.83 -18.52 -6.64
N ALA A 104 1.54 -18.15 -6.67
CA ALA A 104 0.97 -17.34 -7.74
C ALA A 104 1.61 -15.94 -7.81
N VAL A 105 1.76 -15.26 -6.67
CA VAL A 105 2.46 -13.96 -6.58
C VAL A 105 3.91 -14.09 -7.03
N SER A 106 4.61 -15.14 -6.59
CA SER A 106 6.01 -15.38 -6.95
C SER A 106 6.17 -15.61 -8.46
N ARG A 107 5.27 -16.37 -9.08
CA ARG A 107 5.22 -16.56 -10.53
C ARG A 107 5.07 -15.23 -11.27
N HIS A 108 4.17 -14.37 -10.81
CA HIS A 108 3.96 -13.06 -11.42
C HIS A 108 5.17 -12.13 -11.25
N LYS A 109 5.84 -12.16 -10.09
CA LYS A 109 7.11 -11.43 -9.88
C LYS A 109 8.22 -11.84 -10.85
N MET A 110 8.22 -13.08 -11.33
CA MET A 110 9.15 -13.58 -12.34
C MET A 110 8.72 -13.24 -13.77
N HIS A 111 7.46 -12.89 -14.00
CA HIS A 111 6.88 -12.58 -15.31
C HIS A 111 6.20 -11.21 -15.29
N ARG A 112 6.99 -10.16 -14.97
CA ARG A 112 6.46 -8.81 -14.68
C ARG A 112 5.86 -8.10 -15.90
N TYR A 113 6.44 -8.33 -17.07
CA TYR A 113 6.19 -7.53 -18.26
C TYR A 113 5.76 -8.43 -19.42
N SER A 114 4.76 -7.98 -20.16
CA SER A 114 4.41 -8.61 -21.43
C SER A 114 5.44 -8.28 -22.52
N ALA A 115 5.39 -9.01 -23.63
CA ALA A 115 6.19 -8.66 -24.81
C ALA A 115 5.91 -7.23 -25.31
N GLY A 116 4.68 -6.74 -25.18
CA GLY A 116 4.32 -5.36 -25.52
C GLY A 116 4.98 -4.33 -24.60
N ASP A 117 5.01 -4.60 -23.29
CA ASP A 117 5.67 -3.74 -22.31
C ASP A 117 7.18 -3.67 -22.54
N LEU A 118 7.82 -4.81 -22.78
CA LEU A 118 9.26 -4.86 -23.07
C LEU A 118 9.60 -4.09 -24.36
N ARG A 119 8.78 -4.19 -25.41
CA ARG A 119 8.98 -3.39 -26.62
C ARG A 119 8.85 -1.90 -26.33
N ARG A 120 7.90 -1.49 -25.49
CA ARG A 120 7.71 -0.09 -25.08
C ARG A 120 8.90 0.43 -24.28
N LEU A 121 9.36 -0.32 -23.28
CA LEU A 121 10.49 0.03 -22.41
C LEU A 121 11.81 0.12 -23.18
N ASN A 122 11.99 -0.70 -24.21
CA ASN A 122 13.17 -0.68 -25.07
C ASN A 122 13.07 0.28 -26.26
N ARG A 123 12.04 1.14 -26.32
CA ARG A 123 11.98 2.17 -27.36
C ARG A 123 13.11 3.18 -27.13
N PRO A 124 13.88 3.55 -28.16
CA PRO A 124 14.90 4.58 -28.02
C PRO A 124 14.26 5.90 -27.60
N THR A 125 14.67 6.43 -26.46
CA THR A 125 14.33 7.80 -26.03
C THR A 125 15.49 8.73 -26.36
N PRO A 126 15.22 9.98 -26.80
CA PRO A 126 16.28 10.96 -27.05
C PRO A 126 17.14 11.16 -25.81
N ALA A 127 18.46 10.97 -25.95
CA ALA A 127 19.39 11.15 -24.85
C ALA A 127 19.55 12.65 -24.57
N SER A 128 18.98 13.15 -23.47
CA SER A 128 19.19 14.53 -23.03
C SER A 128 20.62 14.77 -22.50
N GLY A 129 21.39 13.70 -22.23
CA GLY A 129 22.70 13.76 -21.57
C GLY A 129 22.67 14.21 -20.10
N ARG A 130 21.49 14.46 -19.52
CA ARG A 130 21.29 14.87 -18.13
C ARG A 130 20.35 13.91 -17.42
N GLU A 131 20.56 13.76 -16.12
CA GLU A 131 19.72 12.96 -15.25
C GLU A 131 19.30 13.73 -13.99
N CYS A 132 18.25 13.25 -13.35
CA CYS A 132 17.77 13.78 -12.09
C CYS A 132 18.78 13.47 -10.99
N LYS A 133 19.25 14.53 -10.31
CA LYS A 133 20.23 14.47 -9.20
C LYS A 133 19.80 13.62 -7.99
N VAL A 134 18.57 13.11 -7.96
CA VAL A 134 17.97 12.41 -6.81
C VAL A 134 17.53 10.99 -7.14
N CYS A 135 17.14 10.69 -8.38
CA CYS A 135 16.66 9.34 -8.75
C CYS A 135 17.22 8.81 -10.07
N GLY A 136 18.07 9.56 -10.79
CA GLY A 136 18.70 9.10 -12.03
C GLY A 136 17.80 9.04 -13.26
N ARG A 137 16.54 9.48 -13.18
CA ARG A 137 15.64 9.59 -14.33
C ARG A 137 16.08 10.72 -15.28
N THR A 138 15.87 10.56 -16.57
CA THR A 138 16.38 11.47 -17.61
C THR A 138 15.31 12.34 -18.27
N ASP A 139 14.05 12.13 -17.90
CA ASP A 139 12.86 12.75 -18.47
C ASP A 139 12.33 13.93 -17.63
N ASP A 140 11.78 14.95 -18.31
CA ASP A 140 11.09 16.12 -17.74
C ASP A 140 11.84 16.86 -16.62
N LEU A 141 13.14 17.08 -16.84
CA LEU A 141 14.02 17.70 -15.86
C LEU A 141 13.86 19.22 -15.81
N ILE A 142 13.48 19.72 -14.62
CA ILE A 142 13.54 21.16 -14.27
C ILE A 142 14.55 21.32 -13.14
N ASP A 143 15.55 22.17 -13.34
CA ASP A 143 16.68 22.40 -12.42
C ASP A 143 17.43 21.12 -12.00
N GLY A 144 17.45 20.12 -12.89
CA GLY A 144 18.07 18.81 -12.65
C GLY A 144 17.25 17.89 -11.74
N ARG A 145 15.94 18.12 -11.61
CA ARG A 145 15.00 17.25 -10.86
C ARG A 145 13.81 16.85 -11.72
N CYS A 146 13.46 15.56 -11.69
CA CYS A 146 12.25 15.06 -12.35
C CYS A 146 10.97 15.51 -11.62
N PRO A 147 9.79 15.41 -12.24
CA PRO A 147 8.52 15.84 -11.66
C PRO A 147 8.24 15.22 -10.28
N TRP A 148 8.44 13.91 -10.13
CA TRP A 148 8.21 13.22 -8.86
C TRP A 148 9.17 13.64 -7.75
N CYS A 149 10.45 13.87 -8.06
CA CYS A 149 11.39 14.33 -7.03
C CYS A 149 11.11 15.77 -6.57
N ARG A 150 10.56 16.62 -7.46
CA ARG A 150 10.06 17.95 -7.08
C ARG A 150 8.79 17.84 -6.24
N LEU A 151 7.83 17.01 -6.66
CA LEU A 151 6.61 16.74 -5.91
C LEU A 151 6.91 16.20 -4.50
N PHE A 152 7.80 15.20 -4.37
CA PHE A 152 8.17 14.66 -3.06
C PHE A 152 8.82 15.68 -2.14
N ALA A 153 9.57 16.65 -2.69
CA ALA A 153 10.11 17.75 -1.90
C ALA A 153 8.98 18.64 -1.38
N ALA A 154 8.04 19.05 -2.25
CA ALA A 154 6.89 19.88 -1.87
C ALA A 154 5.95 19.17 -0.87
N LEU A 155 5.71 17.87 -1.04
CA LEU A 155 4.86 17.09 -0.14
C LEU A 155 5.46 16.90 1.26
N SER A 156 6.77 17.02 1.42
CA SER A 156 7.46 16.66 2.67
C SER A 156 6.95 17.44 3.88
N GLU A 157 6.64 18.72 3.69
CA GLU A 157 6.09 19.59 4.73
C GLU A 157 4.61 19.31 4.98
N LYS A 158 3.81 19.17 3.91
CA LYS A 158 2.38 18.87 3.99
C LYS A 158 2.12 17.54 4.74
N ILE A 159 2.91 16.50 4.48
CA ILE A 159 2.75 15.19 5.15
C ILE A 159 2.89 15.30 6.67
N GLN A 160 3.65 16.27 7.17
CA GLN A 160 3.83 16.46 8.62
C GLN A 160 2.69 17.28 9.22
N THR A 161 2.34 18.37 8.56
CA THR A 161 1.44 19.39 9.10
C THR A 161 -0.03 19.09 8.83
N LYS A 162 -0.34 18.34 7.78
CA LYS A 162 -1.71 18.00 7.36
C LYS A 162 -2.10 16.61 7.86
N ASP A 163 -3.36 16.48 8.23
CA ASP A 163 -3.93 15.27 8.84
C ASP A 163 -5.13 14.69 8.06
N VAL A 164 -5.50 15.30 6.93
CA VAL A 164 -6.56 14.82 6.04
C VAL A 164 -6.07 14.73 4.60
N TYR A 165 -6.37 13.63 3.92
CA TYR A 165 -6.12 13.45 2.49
C TYR A 165 -7.46 13.36 1.77
N PHE A 166 -7.81 14.41 1.05
CA PHE A 166 -9.04 14.48 0.27
C PHE A 166 -8.81 13.88 -1.11
N VAL A 167 -9.62 12.89 -1.50
CA VAL A 167 -9.54 12.23 -2.80
C VAL A 167 -10.77 12.62 -3.61
N GLY A 168 -10.59 13.54 -4.56
CA GLY A 168 -11.63 14.02 -5.45
C GLY A 168 -11.65 13.30 -6.81
N THR A 169 -12.72 13.52 -7.56
CA THR A 169 -12.90 12.98 -8.93
C THR A 169 -12.79 14.04 -10.04
N GLY A 170 -12.75 15.33 -9.70
CA GLY A 170 -12.67 16.43 -10.67
C GLY A 170 -11.22 16.90 -10.89
N GLU A 171 -10.80 16.96 -12.15
CA GLU A 171 -9.45 17.39 -12.56
C GLU A 171 -9.20 18.87 -12.27
N ASP A 172 -10.21 19.71 -12.49
CA ASP A 172 -10.12 21.17 -12.32
C ASP A 172 -10.04 21.62 -10.86
N ALA A 173 -10.27 20.71 -9.91
CA ALA A 173 -10.16 21.01 -8.50
C ALA A 173 -8.68 21.07 -8.07
N GLU A 174 -8.34 22.01 -7.18
CA GLU A 174 -7.01 22.08 -6.58
C GLU A 174 -6.61 20.74 -5.94
N HIS A 175 -5.45 20.23 -6.34
CA HIS A 175 -4.87 18.96 -5.91
C HIS A 175 -3.34 19.02 -5.90
N ASP A 176 -2.70 18.12 -5.14
CA ASP A 176 -1.25 17.98 -5.08
C ASP A 176 -0.70 17.03 -6.14
N PHE A 177 -1.42 15.93 -6.42
CA PHE A 177 -1.06 14.94 -7.43
C PHE A 177 -2.27 14.05 -7.78
N ALA A 178 -2.15 13.29 -8.87
CA ALA A 178 -3.18 12.35 -9.31
C ALA A 178 -2.68 10.90 -9.24
N LEU A 179 -3.61 9.97 -9.02
CA LEU A 179 -3.39 8.53 -9.08
C LEU A 179 -4.42 7.88 -10.02
N PRO A 180 -4.09 6.79 -10.74
CA PRO A 180 -5.02 6.16 -11.66
C PRO A 180 -6.19 5.53 -10.90
N THR A 181 -7.39 5.53 -11.48
CA THR A 181 -8.54 4.67 -11.10
C THR A 181 -8.81 3.69 -12.24
N PRO A 182 -9.65 2.65 -12.13
CA PRO A 182 -9.98 1.76 -13.26
C PRO A 182 -10.43 2.48 -14.53
N ASP A 183 -11.14 3.60 -14.38
CA ASP A 183 -11.83 4.37 -15.41
C ASP A 183 -11.21 5.76 -15.70
N GLY A 184 -10.26 6.23 -14.89
CA GLY A 184 -9.73 7.59 -15.02
C GLY A 184 -8.61 7.86 -14.01
N TYR A 185 -8.72 8.99 -13.33
CA TYR A 185 -7.81 9.44 -12.29
C TYR A 185 -8.59 9.94 -11.07
N ALA A 186 -7.96 9.80 -9.91
CA ALA A 186 -8.36 10.42 -8.67
C ALA A 186 -7.33 11.49 -8.31
N TYR A 187 -7.80 12.61 -7.75
CA TYR A 187 -6.98 13.78 -7.46
C TYR A 187 -6.84 13.94 -5.95
N ILE A 188 -5.61 13.94 -5.44
CA ILE A 188 -5.30 13.89 -4.02
C ILE A 188 -4.87 15.28 -3.56
N LEU A 189 -5.48 15.76 -2.47
CA LEU A 189 -5.08 16.97 -1.77
C LEU A 189 -4.79 16.67 -0.30
N LEU A 190 -3.58 17.02 0.16
CA LEU A 190 -3.22 17.00 1.58
C LEU A 190 -3.68 18.30 2.24
N THR A 191 -4.59 18.18 3.19
CA THR A 191 -5.29 19.30 3.81
C THR A 191 -5.64 19.03 5.29
N ASP A 192 -6.36 19.95 5.90
CA ASP A 192 -6.86 19.85 7.27
C ASP A 192 -8.37 19.57 7.31
N GLU A 193 -8.86 19.16 8.48
CA GLU A 193 -10.27 18.85 8.71
C GLU A 193 -11.20 20.00 8.30
N LYS A 194 -10.88 21.24 8.66
CA LYS A 194 -11.73 22.40 8.40
C LYS A 194 -11.93 22.58 6.89
N THR A 195 -10.85 22.53 6.13
CA THR A 195 -10.88 22.67 4.67
C THR A 195 -11.60 21.50 4.01
N ALA A 196 -11.38 20.27 4.49
CA ALA A 196 -12.07 19.09 3.97
C ALA A 196 -13.59 19.17 4.18
N ARG A 197 -14.05 19.61 5.36
CA ARG A 197 -15.48 19.83 5.65
C ARG A 197 -16.08 20.89 4.75
N LEU A 198 -15.40 22.04 4.60
CA LEU A 198 -15.88 23.11 3.72
C LEU A 198 -16.09 22.63 2.28
N ARG A 199 -15.18 21.81 1.74
CA ARG A 199 -15.32 21.22 0.40
C ARG A 199 -16.51 20.25 0.30
N LEU A 200 -16.74 19.45 1.33
CA LEU A 200 -17.91 18.57 1.37
C LEU A 200 -19.21 19.38 1.41
N ASP A 201 -19.26 20.42 2.24
CA ASP A 201 -20.42 21.28 2.39
C ASP A 201 -20.70 22.10 1.12
N SER A 202 -19.67 22.43 0.35
CA SER A 202 -19.80 23.07 -0.97
C SER A 202 -20.16 22.11 -2.11
N GLY A 203 -20.45 20.83 -1.81
CA GLY A 203 -20.85 19.84 -2.81
C GLY A 203 -19.72 19.31 -3.69
N ALA A 204 -18.46 19.40 -3.25
CA ALA A 204 -17.33 18.87 -4.02
C ALA A 204 -17.48 17.36 -4.27
N ALA A 205 -17.20 16.92 -5.49
CA ALA A 205 -17.21 15.51 -5.84
C ALA A 205 -16.08 14.78 -5.10
N VAL A 206 -16.48 13.95 -4.12
CA VAL A 206 -15.58 13.21 -3.24
C VAL A 206 -15.64 11.72 -3.58
N ARG A 207 -14.48 11.11 -3.78
CA ARG A 207 -14.34 9.66 -3.91
C ARG A 207 -14.19 9.01 -2.55
N ARG A 208 -13.31 9.57 -1.71
CA ARG A 208 -13.06 9.16 -0.32
C ARG A 208 -12.18 10.17 0.39
N ILE A 209 -12.08 10.02 1.71
CA ILE A 209 -11.19 10.81 2.55
C ILE A 209 -10.35 9.86 3.38
N TYR A 210 -9.08 10.17 3.57
CA TYR A 210 -8.24 9.52 4.56
C TYR A 210 -7.92 10.48 5.71
N SER A 211 -7.94 9.98 6.94
CA SER A 211 -7.48 10.72 8.11
C SER A 211 -6.20 10.10 8.67
N LYS A 212 -5.15 10.89 8.83
CA LYS A 212 -3.85 10.47 9.35
C LYS A 212 -3.90 10.44 10.88
N ASN A 213 -3.72 9.27 11.48
CA ASN A 213 -3.59 9.04 12.93
C ASN A 213 -4.77 9.51 13.81
N ARG A 214 -5.78 10.18 13.25
CA ARG A 214 -6.94 10.73 13.96
C ARG A 214 -8.25 10.19 13.39
N ALA A 215 -9.26 10.09 14.24
CA ALA A 215 -10.64 9.83 13.83
C ALA A 215 -11.43 11.13 13.97
N PHE A 216 -12.15 11.50 12.91
CA PHE A 216 -12.99 12.71 12.90
C PHE A 216 -14.46 12.30 12.94
N THR A 217 -15.15 12.66 14.02
CA THR A 217 -16.59 12.38 14.15
C THR A 217 -17.37 13.17 13.09
N GLY A 218 -18.23 12.49 12.34
CA GLY A 218 -19.09 13.12 11.33
C GLY A 218 -18.40 13.54 10.03
N LEU A 219 -17.11 13.23 9.84
CA LEU A 219 -16.46 13.39 8.54
C LEU A 219 -16.84 12.20 7.64
N ARG A 220 -17.78 12.44 6.72
CA ARG A 220 -18.31 11.41 5.83
C ARG A 220 -17.19 10.85 4.93
N TYR A 221 -17.28 9.57 4.58
CA TYR A 221 -16.33 8.88 3.69
C TYR A 221 -14.88 8.79 4.20
N SER A 222 -14.65 9.04 5.50
CA SER A 222 -13.32 9.05 6.09
C SER A 222 -12.86 7.66 6.52
N THR A 223 -11.68 7.24 6.03
CA THR A 223 -10.96 6.05 6.47
C THR A 223 -9.72 6.47 7.26
N ARG A 224 -9.57 5.99 8.49
CA ARG A 224 -8.38 6.27 9.30
C ARG A 224 -7.20 5.44 8.83
N LEU A 225 -6.11 6.12 8.49
CA LEU A 225 -4.80 5.51 8.24
C LEU A 225 -3.90 5.74 9.45
N TYR A 226 -3.19 4.68 9.86
CA TYR A 226 -2.12 4.78 10.84
C TYR A 226 -0.81 4.94 10.10
N VAL A 227 -0.04 5.97 10.45
CA VAL A 227 1.22 6.31 9.77
C VAL A 227 2.24 6.70 10.85
N GLY A 228 3.41 6.07 10.83
CA GLY A 228 4.54 6.52 11.66
C GLY A 228 5.08 7.84 11.12
N ASP A 229 4.86 8.94 11.85
CA ASP A 229 5.12 10.30 11.41
C ASP A 229 5.91 11.17 12.39
N TYR A 230 6.38 10.61 13.52
CA TYR A 230 7.26 11.28 14.45
C TYR A 230 8.53 11.77 13.77
N ALA A 231 8.88 13.00 14.06
CA ALA A 231 10.13 13.59 13.63
C ALA A 231 10.53 14.68 14.61
N PHE A 232 11.76 14.57 15.12
CA PHE A 232 12.39 15.65 15.86
C PHE A 232 12.86 16.78 14.94
N SER A 233 13.51 16.44 13.82
CA SER A 233 13.92 17.39 12.78
C SER A 233 13.87 16.74 11.39
N ASN A 234 13.68 17.57 10.37
CA ASN A 234 13.78 17.19 8.96
C ASN A 234 15.21 17.29 8.40
N ARG A 235 16.15 17.75 9.21
CA ARG A 235 17.52 18.07 8.82
C ARG A 235 18.50 17.11 9.49
N MET A 236 19.20 16.34 8.65
CA MET A 236 20.17 15.34 9.10
C MET A 236 21.35 15.98 9.85
N ASP A 237 21.76 17.19 9.46
CA ASP A 237 22.81 17.94 10.13
C ASP A 237 22.40 18.38 11.55
N GLU A 238 21.16 18.80 11.74
CA GLU A 238 20.62 19.11 13.08
C GLU A 238 20.57 17.86 13.96
N LEU A 239 20.14 16.71 13.42
CA LEU A 239 20.12 15.45 14.16
C LEU A 239 21.54 15.03 14.61
N ALA A 240 22.54 15.16 13.74
CA ALA A 240 23.92 14.84 14.07
C ALA A 240 24.54 15.80 15.09
N GLN A 241 24.13 17.09 15.08
CA GLN A 241 24.60 18.09 16.04
C GLN A 241 24.07 17.85 17.46
N ASN A 242 22.88 17.25 17.58
CA ASN A 242 22.26 16.91 18.87
C ASN A 242 22.75 15.58 19.46
N ALA A 243 23.79 14.96 18.87
CA ALA A 243 24.36 13.71 19.39
C ALA A 243 25.19 13.95 20.67
N SER A 244 24.96 13.13 21.69
CA SER A 244 25.87 13.05 22.84
C SER A 244 27.16 12.33 22.43
N GLY A 245 28.27 13.06 22.34
CA GLY A 245 29.57 12.53 21.92
C GLY A 245 29.91 12.88 20.47
N VAL A 246 30.33 11.90 19.66
CA VAL A 246 30.75 12.15 18.28
C VAL A 246 29.52 12.52 17.43
N ARG A 247 29.61 13.66 16.71
CA ARG A 247 28.56 14.16 15.82
C ARG A 247 28.37 13.26 14.59
N ARG A 248 27.57 12.21 14.73
CA ARG A 248 27.23 11.23 13.69
C ARG A 248 25.75 10.91 13.75
N LEU A 249 25.22 10.46 12.61
CA LEU A 249 23.87 9.91 12.53
C LEU A 249 23.89 8.44 12.93
N GLY A 250 23.00 8.07 13.85
CA GLY A 250 22.62 6.68 14.07
C GLY A 250 21.52 6.27 13.10
N VAL A 251 21.67 5.12 12.46
CA VAL A 251 20.63 4.53 11.58
C VAL A 251 20.32 3.14 12.09
N CYS A 252 19.06 2.91 12.47
CA CYS A 252 18.58 1.60 12.90
C CYS A 252 17.60 1.05 11.86
N ARG A 253 17.80 -0.19 11.45
CA ARG A 253 16.85 -0.95 10.63
C ARG A 253 16.50 -2.22 11.39
N MET A 254 15.22 -2.40 11.65
CA MET A 254 14.68 -3.56 12.37
C MET A 254 13.74 -4.32 11.44
N ASP A 255 13.66 -5.63 11.64
CA ASP A 255 12.70 -6.50 10.97
C ASP A 255 12.14 -7.50 11.99
N VAL A 256 10.98 -8.07 11.68
CA VAL A 256 10.40 -9.15 12.49
C VAL A 256 10.80 -10.49 11.91
N ASP A 257 11.56 -11.25 12.68
CA ASP A 257 11.93 -12.61 12.31
C ASP A 257 10.68 -13.50 12.18
N ASP A 258 10.68 -14.38 11.18
CA ASP A 258 9.65 -15.39 10.95
C ASP A 258 8.20 -14.87 10.84
N LEU A 259 8.00 -13.60 10.46
CA LEU A 259 6.66 -13.00 10.36
C LEU A 259 5.74 -13.77 9.40
N GLY A 260 6.26 -14.15 8.23
CA GLY A 260 5.51 -14.93 7.24
C GLY A 260 5.08 -16.31 7.76
N ARG A 261 5.96 -16.99 8.51
CA ARG A 261 5.65 -18.28 9.14
C ARG A 261 4.61 -18.12 10.24
N SER A 262 4.72 -17.06 11.04
CA SER A 262 3.78 -16.73 12.12
C SER A 262 2.35 -16.53 11.60
N PHE A 263 2.18 -15.91 10.43
CA PHE A 263 0.86 -15.73 9.81
C PHE A 263 0.16 -17.04 9.42
N VAL A 264 0.95 -18.03 8.97
CA VAL A 264 0.42 -19.24 8.33
C VAL A 264 0.35 -20.43 9.29
N SER A 265 1.32 -20.59 10.19
CA SER A 265 1.42 -21.73 11.11
C SER A 265 1.78 -21.34 12.55
N GLY A 266 1.61 -20.08 12.94
CA GLY A 266 2.00 -19.59 14.27
C GLY A 266 1.08 -20.00 15.42
N TYR A 267 -0.08 -20.61 15.13
CA TYR A 267 -1.11 -20.94 16.12
C TYR A 267 -1.34 -22.45 16.29
N GLU A 268 -0.46 -23.28 15.72
CA GLU A 268 -0.49 -24.71 15.95
C GLU A 268 -0.20 -25.00 17.44
N ARG A 269 -0.78 -26.08 17.97
CA ARG A 269 -0.54 -26.57 19.34
C ARG A 269 0.19 -27.92 19.25
N PRO A 270 1.53 -27.93 19.15
CA PRO A 270 2.29 -29.18 19.07
C PRO A 270 2.01 -30.10 20.26
N GLY A 271 2.08 -31.41 20.04
CA GLY A 271 1.94 -32.41 21.11
C GLY A 271 0.50 -32.74 21.52
N ARG A 272 -0.51 -32.39 20.70
CA ARG A 272 -1.90 -32.81 20.92
C ARG A 272 -2.19 -34.17 20.28
N ALA A 273 -3.21 -34.86 20.79
CA ALA A 273 -3.53 -36.23 20.40
C ALA A 273 -4.09 -36.31 18.97
N THR A 274 -4.77 -35.26 18.50
CA THR A 274 -5.37 -35.21 17.16
C THR A 274 -4.90 -34.00 16.34
N ALA A 275 -4.99 -34.11 15.01
CA ALA A 275 -4.75 -32.99 14.10
C ALA A 275 -5.73 -31.83 14.36
N ALA A 276 -7.01 -32.16 14.61
CA ALA A 276 -8.04 -31.18 14.97
C ALA A 276 -7.66 -30.36 16.20
N GLU A 277 -7.14 -30.99 17.26
CA GLU A 277 -6.67 -30.26 18.44
C GLU A 277 -5.40 -29.46 18.17
N THR A 278 -4.47 -30.00 17.37
CA THR A 278 -3.23 -29.31 16.99
C THR A 278 -3.54 -28.04 16.21
N GLN A 279 -4.47 -28.11 15.26
CA GLN A 279 -4.78 -27.06 14.30
C GLN A 279 -5.94 -26.14 14.72
N HIS A 280 -6.58 -26.41 15.87
CA HIS A 280 -7.78 -25.72 16.34
C HIS A 280 -7.73 -24.17 16.31
N TYR A 281 -6.55 -23.58 16.52
CA TYR A 281 -6.39 -22.13 16.51
C TYR A 281 -5.90 -21.56 15.17
N VAL A 282 -5.59 -22.38 14.18
CA VAL A 282 -5.19 -21.95 12.84
C VAL A 282 -6.45 -21.55 12.08
N THR A 283 -6.80 -20.27 12.18
CA THR A 283 -8.03 -19.70 11.63
C THR A 283 -7.78 -18.30 11.08
N ILE A 284 -8.56 -17.90 10.07
CA ILE A 284 -8.44 -16.58 9.44
C ILE A 284 -8.62 -15.41 10.44
N SER A 285 -9.51 -15.55 11.42
CA SER A 285 -9.80 -14.49 12.39
C SER A 285 -8.59 -14.19 13.28
N ARG A 286 -7.83 -15.21 13.71
CA ARG A 286 -6.61 -15.02 14.49
C ARG A 286 -5.49 -14.41 13.66
N THR A 287 -5.30 -14.88 12.43
CA THR A 287 -4.32 -14.29 11.49
C THR A 287 -4.64 -12.81 11.24
N ALA A 288 -5.90 -12.45 11.01
CA ALA A 288 -6.32 -11.06 10.81
C ALA A 288 -6.11 -10.21 12.07
N ALA A 289 -6.46 -10.73 13.25
CA ALA A 289 -6.25 -10.04 14.53
C ALA A 289 -4.76 -9.75 14.78
N PHE A 290 -3.89 -10.74 14.56
CA PHE A 290 -2.44 -10.57 14.68
C PHE A 290 -1.88 -9.59 13.65
N SER A 291 -2.31 -9.69 12.39
CA SER A 291 -1.94 -8.74 11.32
C SER A 291 -2.21 -7.29 11.73
N ARG A 292 -3.39 -7.06 12.32
CA ARG A 292 -3.78 -5.75 12.82
C ARG A 292 -2.93 -5.29 13.99
N GLN A 293 -2.65 -6.15 14.97
CA GLN A 293 -1.82 -5.80 16.13
C GLN A 293 -0.38 -5.47 15.71
N MET A 294 0.21 -6.27 14.82
CA MET A 294 1.54 -5.99 14.27
C MET A 294 1.57 -4.66 13.51
N SER A 295 0.54 -4.38 12.71
CA SER A 295 0.42 -3.10 12.01
C SER A 295 0.31 -1.92 12.98
N LEU A 296 -0.48 -2.04 14.04
CA LEU A 296 -0.61 -1.01 15.08
C LEU A 296 0.71 -0.80 15.85
N PHE A 297 1.44 -1.87 16.14
CA PHE A 297 2.75 -1.77 16.78
C PHE A 297 3.71 -0.89 15.97
N PHE A 298 3.90 -1.19 14.69
CA PHE A 298 4.85 -0.47 13.84
C PHE A 298 4.35 0.88 13.30
N LYS A 299 3.04 1.10 13.22
CA LYS A 299 2.48 2.35 12.67
C LYS A 299 1.94 3.31 13.73
N CYS A 300 1.69 2.84 14.95
CA CYS A 300 1.10 3.64 16.02
C CYS A 300 1.94 3.65 17.30
N TYR A 301 2.39 2.50 17.81
CA TYR A 301 3.06 2.45 19.12
C TYR A 301 4.56 2.77 19.10
N ILE A 302 5.25 2.53 17.98
CA ILE A 302 6.65 2.96 17.80
C ILE A 302 6.78 4.48 17.58
N ASN A 303 5.66 5.14 17.27
CA ASN A 303 5.61 6.54 16.85
C ASN A 303 5.79 7.49 18.04
#